data_AF-A0AAV0JUM3-F1
#
_entry.id   AF-A0AAV0JUM3-F1
#
_cell.length_a   1.000
_cell.length_b   1.000
_cell.length_c   1.000
_cell.angle_alpha   90.00
_cell.angle_beta   90.00
_cell.angle_gamma   90.00
#
_symmetry.space_group_name_H-M   'P 1'
#
loop_
_entity.id
_entity.type
_entity.pdbx_description
1 polymer ?
#
loop_
_entity_poly.entity_id
_entity_poly.type
_entity_poly.pdbx_seq_one_letter_code
_entity_poly.pdbx_strand_id
1 'polypeptide(L)'
;MYPMRCYRTLSPYASEIGSDPKKLAMKALNVTLKVTKSASKLMKRMSRIPGVPAALADCVEEVEDAVDELGKSIGEMGRAPAQGPEFCRMIGDVQTWVSAAETDDDTCTDGFEEVPTDSPGVKRNVKKIVEKHVGRIARFTSNALALVNLYASSSSRSRHVKC
;
A
#
# COMPACT_ATOMS: atom_id res chain seq x y z
N MET A 1 -5.65 -0.63 10.17
CA MET A 1 -5.26 0.79 10.37
C MET A 1 -4.24 0.94 11.51
N TYR A 2 -3.22 1.80 11.32
CA TYR A 2 -2.13 2.09 12.25
C TYR A 2 -2.06 3.60 12.58
N PRO A 3 -2.91 4.11 13.50
CA PRO A 3 -3.18 5.55 13.65
C PRO A 3 -1.96 6.42 13.94
N MET A 4 -1.09 6.00 14.85
CA MET A 4 0.11 6.79 15.20
C MET A 4 1.07 6.93 14.01
N ARG A 5 1.22 5.86 13.21
CA ARG A 5 2.04 5.91 11.99
C ARG A 5 1.37 6.76 10.91
N CYS A 6 0.06 6.67 10.76
CA CYS A 6 -0.72 7.52 9.86
C CYS A 6 -0.48 9.00 10.17
N TYR A 7 -0.68 9.40 11.44
CA TYR A 7 -0.45 10.77 11.89
C TYR A 7 0.99 11.24 11.67
N ARG A 8 2.00 10.45 12.07
CA ARG A 8 3.42 10.82 11.88
C ARG A 8 3.80 10.96 10.41
N THR A 9 3.15 10.18 9.54
CA THR A 9 3.42 10.19 8.10
C THR A 9 2.78 11.39 7.41
N LEU A 10 1.58 11.78 7.84
CA LEU A 10 0.76 12.78 7.15
C LEU A 10 0.82 14.17 7.79
N SER A 11 1.16 14.29 9.08
CA SER A 11 1.31 15.58 9.76
C SER A 11 2.29 16.56 9.10
N PRO A 12 3.40 16.13 8.46
CA PRO A 12 4.25 17.05 7.70
C PRO A 12 3.56 17.70 6.49
N TYR A 13 2.44 17.12 6.03
CA TYR A 13 1.66 17.59 4.88
C TYR A 13 0.36 18.29 5.31
N ALA A 14 0.18 18.58 6.61
CA ALA A 14 -1.09 19.10 7.13
C ALA A 14 -1.57 20.40 6.46
N SER A 15 -0.65 21.32 6.13
CA SER A 15 -0.98 22.57 5.43
C SER A 15 -1.43 22.35 3.99
N GLU A 16 -0.88 21.35 3.29
CA GLU A 16 -1.26 20.99 1.93
C GLU A 16 -2.62 20.27 1.90
N ILE A 17 -2.84 19.37 2.87
CA ILE A 17 -4.06 18.57 3.01
C ILE A 17 -5.23 19.44 3.46
N GLY A 18 -5.04 20.30 4.47
CA GLY A 18 -6.11 21.04 5.10
C GLY A 18 -7.17 20.11 5.70
N SER A 19 -8.44 20.44 5.48
CA SER A 19 -9.60 19.63 5.89
C SER A 19 -10.23 18.83 4.74
N ASP A 20 -9.50 18.61 3.64
CA ASP A 20 -9.99 17.96 2.43
C ASP A 20 -9.75 16.43 2.49
N PRO A 21 -10.82 15.60 2.59
CA PRO A 21 -10.68 14.16 2.68
C PRO A 21 -10.08 13.52 1.42
N LYS A 22 -10.32 14.09 0.23
CA LYS A 22 -9.74 13.61 -1.03
C LYS A 22 -8.24 13.83 -1.01
N LYS A 23 -7.78 15.03 -0.63
CA LYS A 23 -6.34 15.32 -0.50
C LYS A 23 -5.66 14.44 0.54
N LEU A 24 -6.33 14.18 1.66
CA LEU A 24 -5.81 13.32 2.72
C LEU A 24 -5.56 11.89 2.21
N ALA A 25 -6.57 11.28 1.59
CA ALA A 25 -6.46 9.94 1.02
C ALA A 25 -5.46 9.88 -0.16
N MET A 26 -5.46 10.87 -1.06
CA MET A 26 -4.47 10.99 -2.14
C MET A 26 -3.04 11.09 -1.60
N LYS A 27 -2.81 11.87 -0.53
CA LYS A 27 -1.48 11.97 0.08
C LYS A 27 -1.04 10.65 0.68
N ALA A 28 -1.95 9.94 1.35
CA ALA A 28 -1.67 8.61 1.90
C ALA A 28 -1.27 7.62 0.78
N LEU A 29 -2.04 7.52 -0.30
CA LEU A 29 -1.73 6.68 -1.46
C LEU A 29 -0.35 7.01 -2.07
N ASN A 30 -0.05 8.30 -2.27
CA ASN A 30 1.23 8.72 -2.83
C ASN A 30 2.42 8.37 -1.93
N VAL A 31 2.27 8.52 -0.61
CA VAL A 31 3.32 8.14 0.33
C VAL A 31 3.49 6.62 0.38
N THR A 32 2.40 5.85 0.37
CA THR A 32 2.43 4.39 0.26
C THR A 32 3.18 3.97 -1.00
N LEU A 33 2.77 4.45 -2.17
CA LEU A 33 3.44 4.16 -3.46
C LEU A 33 4.95 4.45 -3.41
N LYS A 34 5.36 5.58 -2.81
CA LYS A 34 6.78 5.92 -2.67
C LYS A 34 7.54 4.92 -1.81
N VAL A 35 6.94 4.46 -0.71
CA VAL A 35 7.52 3.44 0.17
C VAL A 35 7.61 2.10 -0.56
N THR A 36 6.54 1.68 -1.25
CA THR A 36 6.47 0.42 -2.01
C THR A 36 7.52 0.40 -3.13
N LYS A 37 7.60 1.45 -3.97
CA LYS A 37 8.63 1.56 -5.02
C LYS A 37 10.05 1.48 -4.48
N SER A 38 10.30 2.10 -3.32
CA SER A 38 11.63 2.07 -2.68
C SER A 38 11.98 0.67 -2.19
N ALA A 39 11.00 -0.06 -1.64
CA ALA A 39 11.17 -1.44 -1.18
C ALA A 39 11.36 -2.41 -2.36
N SER A 40 10.50 -2.36 -3.38
CA SER A 40 10.63 -3.14 -4.62
C SER A 40 12.04 -2.98 -5.23
N LYS A 41 12.51 -1.73 -5.40
CA LYS A 41 13.85 -1.47 -5.95
C LYS A 41 14.98 -2.07 -5.10
N LEU A 42 14.84 -2.07 -3.77
CA LEU A 42 15.82 -2.69 -2.89
C LEU A 42 15.81 -4.21 -3.02
N MET A 43 14.62 -4.82 -2.93
CA MET A 43 14.44 -6.27 -3.01
C MET A 43 14.87 -6.83 -4.37
N LYS A 44 14.55 -6.13 -5.47
CA LYS A 44 14.99 -6.46 -6.83
C LYS A 44 16.51 -6.41 -7.02
N ARG A 45 17.21 -5.56 -6.26
CA ARG A 45 18.69 -5.56 -6.24
C ARG A 45 19.23 -6.74 -5.45
N MET A 46 18.59 -7.08 -4.34
CA MET A 46 18.97 -8.20 -3.49
C MET A 46 18.72 -9.55 -4.17
N SER A 47 17.64 -9.71 -4.93
CA SER A 47 17.31 -10.97 -5.63
C SER A 47 18.36 -11.39 -6.67
N ARG A 48 19.22 -10.46 -7.10
CA ARG A 48 20.32 -10.71 -8.02
C ARG A 48 21.61 -11.21 -7.35
N ILE A 49 21.66 -11.23 -6.01
CA ILE A 49 22.83 -11.67 -5.27
C ILE A 49 22.86 -13.21 -5.24
N PRO A 50 23.97 -13.85 -5.63
CA PRO A 50 24.09 -15.31 -5.57
C PRO A 50 23.84 -15.84 -4.15
N GLY A 51 23.06 -16.92 -4.04
CA GLY A 51 22.72 -17.56 -2.76
C GLY A 51 21.53 -16.92 -2.02
N VAL A 52 20.88 -15.90 -2.60
CA VAL A 52 19.59 -15.39 -2.11
C VAL A 52 18.46 -16.35 -2.51
N PRO A 53 17.47 -16.62 -1.62
CA PRO A 53 16.35 -17.50 -1.93
C PRO A 53 15.50 -17.05 -3.12
N ALA A 54 14.99 -18.01 -3.89
CA ALA A 54 14.02 -17.77 -4.97
C ALA A 54 12.75 -17.05 -4.48
N ALA A 55 12.32 -17.33 -3.24
CA ALA A 55 11.22 -16.62 -2.58
C ALA A 55 11.35 -15.09 -2.58
N LEU A 56 12.58 -14.54 -2.71
CA LEU A 56 12.74 -13.09 -2.86
C LEU A 56 12.34 -12.58 -4.25
N ALA A 57 12.54 -13.38 -5.29
CA ALA A 57 12.05 -13.04 -6.62
C ALA A 57 10.52 -13.02 -6.64
N ASP A 58 9.89 -14.07 -6.08
CA ASP A 58 8.43 -14.16 -5.97
C ASP A 58 7.86 -12.97 -5.19
N CYS A 59 8.43 -12.65 -4.01
CA CYS A 59 8.03 -11.45 -3.27
C CYS A 59 8.25 -10.13 -4.05
N VAL A 60 9.28 -10.05 -4.90
CA VAL A 60 9.48 -8.84 -5.74
C VAL A 60 8.34 -8.68 -6.73
N GLU A 61 7.80 -9.77 -7.28
CA GLU A 61 6.65 -9.74 -8.19
C GLU A 61 5.41 -9.21 -7.46
N GLU A 62 5.06 -9.76 -6.31
CA GLU A 62 3.94 -9.28 -5.46
C GLU A 62 4.08 -7.77 -5.12
N VAL A 63 5.29 -7.34 -4.73
CA VAL A 63 5.52 -5.92 -4.40
C VAL A 63 5.49 -5.02 -5.64
N GLU A 64 5.81 -5.54 -6.84
CA GLU A 64 5.66 -4.82 -8.11
C GLU A 64 4.19 -4.70 -8.52
N ASP A 65 3.36 -5.74 -8.29
CA ASP A 65 1.92 -5.68 -8.49
C ASP A 65 1.26 -4.64 -7.57
N ALA A 66 1.61 -4.64 -6.29
CA ALA A 66 1.18 -3.61 -5.34
C ALA A 66 1.57 -2.17 -5.81
N VAL A 67 2.71 -2.00 -6.47
CA VAL A 67 3.11 -0.69 -7.06
C VAL A 67 2.15 -0.28 -8.17
N ASP A 68 1.78 -1.20 -9.04
CA ASP A 68 0.88 -0.93 -10.17
C ASP A 68 -0.55 -0.64 -9.70
N GLU A 69 -1.03 -1.38 -8.71
CA GLU A 69 -2.35 -1.20 -8.10
C GLU A 69 -2.48 0.13 -7.36
N LEU A 70 -1.46 0.51 -6.58
CA LEU A 70 -1.38 1.83 -5.96
C LEU A 70 -1.30 2.94 -7.02
N GLY A 71 -0.62 2.69 -8.14
CA GLY A 71 -0.56 3.59 -9.29
C GLY A 71 -1.94 3.81 -9.94
N LYS A 72 -2.67 2.73 -10.23
CA LYS A 72 -4.06 2.75 -10.74
C LYS A 72 -4.97 3.51 -9.79
N SER A 73 -4.86 3.23 -8.49
CA SER A 73 -5.61 3.89 -7.41
C SER A 73 -5.45 5.41 -7.42
N ILE A 74 -4.21 5.91 -7.53
CA ILE A 74 -3.92 7.35 -7.60
C ILE A 74 -4.52 7.96 -8.87
N GLY A 75 -4.36 7.28 -10.01
CA GLY A 75 -4.87 7.76 -11.30
C GLY A 75 -6.40 7.86 -11.36
N GLU A 76 -7.08 6.84 -10.82
CA GLU A 76 -8.55 6.80 -10.77
C GLU A 76 -9.11 7.80 -9.76
N MET A 77 -8.53 7.87 -8.56
CA MET A 77 -8.93 8.85 -7.54
C MET A 77 -8.72 10.30 -8.02
N GLY A 78 -7.65 10.57 -8.79
CA GLY A 78 -7.40 11.87 -9.40
C GLY A 78 -8.49 12.29 -10.38
N ARG A 79 -9.00 11.35 -11.18
CA ARG A 79 -10.06 11.57 -12.19
C ARG A 79 -11.48 11.50 -11.63
N ALA A 80 -11.67 10.90 -10.46
CA ALA A 80 -12.99 10.70 -9.88
C ALA A 80 -13.73 12.03 -9.68
N PRO A 81 -15.01 12.13 -10.13
CA PRO A 81 -15.84 13.29 -9.87
C PRO A 81 -16.11 13.45 -8.37
N ALA A 82 -16.64 14.59 -7.94
CA ALA A 82 -16.85 14.84 -6.51
C ALA A 82 -17.93 13.95 -5.88
N GLN A 83 -18.90 13.48 -6.68
CA GLN A 83 -20.08 12.73 -6.21
C GLN A 83 -20.81 12.05 -7.39
N GLY A 84 -21.77 11.18 -7.06
CA GLY A 84 -22.65 10.51 -8.02
C GLY A 84 -22.27 9.05 -8.32
N PRO A 85 -22.99 8.37 -9.22
CA PRO A 85 -22.77 6.95 -9.51
C PRO A 85 -21.37 6.66 -10.05
N GLU A 86 -20.84 7.56 -10.89
CA GLU A 86 -19.47 7.44 -11.41
C GLU A 86 -18.43 7.55 -10.29
N PHE A 87 -18.62 8.48 -9.34
CA PHE A 87 -17.77 8.55 -8.14
C PHE A 87 -17.79 7.22 -7.37
N CYS A 88 -18.97 6.64 -7.12
CA CYS A 88 -19.08 5.37 -6.41
C CYS A 88 -18.33 4.24 -7.12
N ARG A 89 -18.50 4.13 -8.45
CA ARG A 89 -17.80 3.13 -9.26
C ARG A 89 -16.28 3.31 -9.16
N MET A 90 -15.79 4.53 -9.40
CA MET A 90 -14.36 4.84 -9.43
C MET A 90 -13.71 4.65 -8.05
N ILE A 91 -14.38 5.05 -6.97
CA ILE A 91 -13.85 4.82 -5.62
C ILE A 91 -13.93 3.35 -5.22
N GLY A 92 -14.92 2.60 -5.69
CA GLY A 92 -14.96 1.14 -5.54
C GLY A 92 -13.76 0.46 -6.21
N ASP A 93 -13.38 0.91 -7.41
CA ASP A 93 -12.17 0.42 -8.10
C ASP A 93 -10.91 0.74 -7.27
N VAL A 94 -10.79 1.97 -6.74
CA VAL A 94 -9.69 2.37 -5.85
C VAL A 94 -9.65 1.49 -4.59
N GLN A 95 -10.78 1.25 -3.94
CA GLN A 95 -10.84 0.38 -2.75
C GLN A 95 -10.38 -1.04 -3.08
N THR A 96 -10.79 -1.56 -4.23
CA THR A 96 -10.41 -2.90 -4.70
C THR A 96 -8.90 -3.00 -4.89
N TRP A 97 -8.30 -2.09 -5.65
CA TRP A 97 -6.85 -2.13 -5.90
C TRP A 97 -6.02 -1.86 -4.65
N VAL A 98 -6.45 -1.01 -3.73
CA VAL A 98 -5.70 -0.81 -2.48
C VAL A 98 -5.82 -2.03 -1.56
N SER A 99 -6.94 -2.75 -1.60
CA SER A 99 -7.11 -4.00 -0.84
C SER A 99 -6.30 -5.15 -1.44
N ALA A 100 -6.19 -5.20 -2.77
CA ALA A 100 -5.32 -6.15 -3.45
C ALA A 100 -3.84 -5.89 -3.08
N ALA A 101 -3.38 -4.62 -3.10
CA ALA A 101 -2.03 -4.28 -2.68
C ALA A 101 -1.73 -4.64 -1.20
N GLU A 102 -2.74 -4.65 -0.33
CA GLU A 102 -2.60 -5.13 1.06
C GLU A 102 -2.46 -6.66 1.11
N THR A 103 -3.11 -7.38 0.19
CA THR A 103 -3.03 -8.85 0.05
C THR A 103 -1.68 -9.29 -0.54
N ASP A 104 -1.15 -8.54 -1.50
CA ASP A 104 0.18 -8.79 -2.09
C ASP A 104 1.29 -8.64 -1.03
N ASP A 105 1.14 -7.64 -0.15
CA ASP A 105 2.05 -7.43 0.99
C ASP A 105 2.05 -8.67 1.93
N ASP A 106 0.88 -9.23 2.24
CA ASP A 106 0.77 -10.44 3.08
C ASP A 106 1.35 -11.67 2.36
N THR A 107 1.02 -11.85 1.08
CA THR A 107 1.49 -12.98 0.24
C THR A 107 3.01 -13.02 0.12
N CYS A 108 3.65 -11.86 -0.09
CA CYS A 108 5.11 -11.78 -0.11
C CYS A 108 5.71 -12.28 1.23
N THR A 109 5.11 -11.96 2.38
CA THR A 109 5.64 -12.42 3.68
C THR A 109 5.41 -13.91 3.93
N ASP A 110 4.28 -14.47 3.46
CA ASP A 110 3.94 -15.89 3.59
C ASP A 110 4.95 -16.79 2.87
N GLY A 111 5.46 -16.35 1.71
CA GLY A 111 6.53 -17.05 0.98
C GLY A 111 7.85 -17.22 1.74
N PHE A 112 8.02 -16.54 2.88
CA PHE A 112 9.18 -16.67 3.77
C PHE A 112 8.89 -17.39 5.09
N GLU A 113 7.66 -17.82 5.35
CA GLU A 113 7.32 -18.55 6.59
C GLU A 113 8.04 -19.89 6.69
N GLU A 114 8.18 -20.59 5.55
CA GLU A 114 8.90 -21.86 5.47
C GLU A 114 10.42 -21.75 5.69
N VAL A 115 10.97 -20.54 5.71
CA VAL A 115 12.39 -20.31 6.06
C VAL A 115 12.50 -20.22 7.58
N PRO A 116 13.11 -21.22 8.26
CA PRO A 116 13.22 -21.22 9.71
C PRO A 116 13.97 -19.98 10.22
N THR A 117 13.57 -19.43 11.36
CA THR A 117 14.19 -18.22 11.92
C THR A 117 15.64 -18.41 12.35
N ASP A 118 16.05 -19.66 12.57
CA ASP A 118 17.40 -20.15 12.85
C ASP A 118 18.19 -20.52 11.59
N SER A 119 17.64 -20.27 10.39
CA SER A 119 18.35 -20.47 9.13
C SER A 119 19.73 -19.80 9.13
N PRO A 120 20.79 -20.50 8.68
CA PRO A 120 22.13 -19.93 8.69
C PRO A 120 22.30 -18.85 7.61
N GLY A 121 23.16 -17.87 7.92
CA GLY A 121 23.74 -16.93 6.94
C GLY A 121 22.72 -16.06 6.19
N VAL A 122 22.78 -16.11 4.86
CA VAL A 122 22.08 -15.20 3.92
C VAL A 122 20.56 -15.30 4.04
N LYS A 123 20.00 -16.50 4.20
CA LYS A 123 18.54 -16.73 4.23
C LYS A 123 17.85 -15.95 5.35
N ARG A 124 18.37 -16.02 6.58
CA ARG A 124 17.84 -15.28 7.74
C ARG A 124 17.96 -13.77 7.56
N ASN A 125 19.05 -13.30 6.96
CA ASN A 125 19.24 -11.87 6.72
C ASN A 125 18.23 -11.35 5.68
N VAL A 126 17.97 -12.12 4.62
CA VAL A 126 16.97 -11.78 3.61
C VAL A 126 15.57 -11.75 4.24
N LYS A 127 15.16 -12.80 4.97
CA LYS A 127 13.86 -12.85 5.66
C LYS A 127 13.61 -11.61 6.54
N LYS A 128 14.56 -11.26 7.40
CA LYS A 128 14.44 -10.06 8.27
C LYS A 128 14.30 -8.76 7.49
N ILE A 129 14.96 -8.64 6.34
CA ILE A 129 14.85 -7.46 5.48
C ILE A 129 13.46 -7.42 4.83
N VAL A 130 12.99 -8.55 4.31
CA VAL A 130 11.65 -8.68 3.72
C VAL A 130 10.58 -8.32 4.75
N GLU A 131 10.53 -9.00 5.89
CA GLU A 131 9.56 -8.74 6.98
C GLU A 131 9.55 -7.25 7.40
N LYS A 132 10.74 -6.64 7.52
CA LYS A 132 10.85 -5.23 7.90
C LYS A 132 10.27 -4.29 6.85
N HIS A 133 10.58 -4.53 5.58
CA HIS A 133 10.18 -3.65 4.48
C HIS A 133 8.71 -3.86 4.10
N VAL A 134 8.29 -5.11 3.90
CA VAL A 134 6.91 -5.46 3.51
C VAL A 134 5.94 -5.17 4.63
N GLY A 135 6.27 -5.54 5.88
CA GLY A 135 5.47 -5.14 7.04
C GLY A 135 5.41 -3.62 7.22
N ARG A 136 6.36 -2.85 6.66
CA ARG A 136 6.21 -1.38 6.58
C ARG A 136 5.26 -0.97 5.47
N ILE A 137 5.29 -1.60 4.29
CA ILE A 137 4.37 -1.34 3.20
C ILE A 137 2.94 -1.64 3.65
N ALA A 138 2.66 -2.83 4.18
CA ALA A 138 1.34 -3.24 4.70
C ALA A 138 0.74 -2.21 5.66
N ARG A 139 1.56 -1.69 6.59
CA ARG A 139 1.12 -0.63 7.54
C ARG A 139 0.72 0.68 6.85
N PHE A 140 1.38 1.03 5.75
CA PHE A 140 1.06 2.22 4.95
C PHE A 140 -0.15 1.94 4.03
N THR A 141 -0.22 0.77 3.41
CA THR A 141 -1.37 0.31 2.59
C THR A 141 -2.65 0.30 3.42
N SER A 142 -2.65 -0.35 4.58
CA SER A 142 -3.78 -0.38 5.54
C SER A 142 -4.23 1.03 5.98
N ASN A 143 -3.29 1.97 6.11
CA ASN A 143 -3.64 3.36 6.42
C ASN A 143 -4.26 4.09 5.22
N ALA A 144 -3.74 3.85 4.01
CA ALA A 144 -4.29 4.41 2.79
C ALA A 144 -5.71 3.88 2.53
N LEU A 145 -5.94 2.57 2.66
CA LEU A 145 -7.25 1.95 2.53
C LEU A 145 -8.27 2.55 3.51
N ALA A 146 -7.89 2.69 4.78
CA ALA A 146 -8.75 3.30 5.79
C ALA A 146 -9.16 4.75 5.44
N LEU A 147 -8.24 5.54 4.87
CA LEU A 147 -8.52 6.92 4.46
C LEU A 147 -9.33 6.99 3.16
N VAL A 148 -9.14 6.08 2.22
CA VAL A 148 -9.99 5.93 1.04
C VAL A 148 -11.42 5.58 1.46
N ASN A 149 -11.59 4.63 2.38
CA ASN A 149 -12.89 4.24 2.93
C ASN A 149 -13.59 5.41 3.64
N LEU A 150 -12.81 6.22 4.37
CA LEU A 150 -13.32 7.44 5.00
C LEU A 150 -13.79 8.47 3.95
N TYR A 151 -13.03 8.65 2.87
CA TYR A 151 -13.40 9.56 1.79
C TYR A 151 -14.69 9.10 1.09
N ALA A 152 -14.80 7.81 0.76
CA ALA A 152 -16.02 7.20 0.21
C ALA A 152 -17.24 7.48 1.09
N SER A 153 -17.08 7.27 2.41
CA SER A 153 -18.14 7.46 3.41
C SER A 153 -18.48 8.93 3.68
N SER A 154 -17.55 9.87 3.45
CA SER A 154 -17.80 11.30 3.65
C SER A 154 -18.63 11.90 2.50
N SER A 155 -18.46 11.37 1.30
CA SER A 155 -19.16 11.83 0.08
C SER A 155 -20.61 11.31 0.02
N SER A 156 -20.95 10.27 0.80
CA SER A 156 -22.30 9.71 0.92
C SER A 156 -23.23 10.47 1.86
N ARG A 157 -22.72 11.38 2.71
CA ARG A 157 -23.55 12.16 3.66
C ARG A 157 -24.37 13.28 3.01
N SER A 158 -24.15 13.58 1.72
CA SER A 158 -24.82 14.71 1.07
C SER A 158 -26.12 14.38 0.30
N ARG A 159 -26.50 13.10 0.11
CA ARG A 159 -27.86 12.63 -0.32
C ARG A 159 -27.83 11.14 -0.69
N HIS A 160 -28.60 10.32 0.06
CA HIS A 160 -29.34 9.10 -0.34
C HIS A 160 -28.80 8.15 -1.44
N VAL A 161 -27.50 8.06 -1.66
CA VAL A 161 -26.87 6.99 -2.44
C VAL A 161 -25.62 6.56 -1.68
N LYS A 162 -25.67 5.37 -1.08
CA LYS A 162 -24.47 4.71 -0.58
C LYS A 162 -23.73 4.16 -1.80
N CYS A 163 -22.50 4.63 -2.00
CA CYS A 163 -21.45 3.71 -2.37
C CYS A 163 -21.24 2.81 -1.13
#